data_AF-A0A2V6PDV4-F1
#
_entry.id   AF-A0A2V6PDV4-F1
#
_cell.length_a   1.000
_cell.length_b   1.000
_cell.length_c   1.000
_cell.angle_alpha   90.00
_cell.angle_beta   90.00
_cell.angle_gamma   90.00
#
_symmetry.space_group_name_H-M   'P 1'
#
loop_
_entity.id
_entity.type
_entity.pdbx_description
1 polymer ?
#
loop_
_entity_poly.entity_id
_entity_poly.type
_entity_poly.pdbx_seq_one_letter_code
_entity_poly.pdbx_strand_id
1 'polypeptide(L)'
;MYADADADWDPRAAYQSALKGWLLSWKTHKTGGISMHELELFCDCFYLPFQSGSRAEAFLGDLQHLLKTPPGDWGAAGRRFEQLCSDLDGLFDKMTALKNRDLLYALYRHVWELREEVMLLRKYLSWRKAKPGARPRYSDAGYRPGIFRGGLAAQLQRLLPMDEEGCFRHPSLSVAKNKSNGSRPL
;
A
#
# COMPACT_ATOMS: atom_id res chain seq x y z
N MET A 1 -13.17 -7.05 -36.41
CA MET A 1 -14.42 -7.65 -35.93
C MET A 1 -14.39 -7.57 -34.41
N TYR A 2 -14.82 -6.44 -33.85
CA TYR A 2 -15.01 -6.32 -32.41
C TYR A 2 -16.32 -7.01 -32.09
N ALA A 3 -16.31 -7.92 -31.12
CA ALA A 3 -17.54 -8.59 -30.69
C ALA A 3 -18.46 -7.54 -30.07
N ASP A 4 -19.59 -7.28 -30.72
CA ASP A 4 -20.72 -6.59 -30.13
C ASP A 4 -21.25 -7.51 -29.03
N ALA A 5 -21.05 -7.12 -27.77
CA ALA A 5 -21.63 -7.82 -26.65
C ALA A 5 -23.04 -7.24 -26.43
N ASP A 6 -24.07 -7.97 -26.86
CA ASP A 6 -25.50 -7.64 -26.69
C ASP A 6 -25.98 -7.64 -25.22
N ALA A 7 -25.08 -7.58 -24.25
CA ALA A 7 -25.40 -7.58 -22.82
C ALA A 7 -24.75 -6.38 -22.12
N ASP A 8 -25.51 -5.71 -21.26
CA ASP A 8 -24.99 -4.69 -20.34
C ASP A 8 -23.81 -5.27 -19.56
N TRP A 9 -22.61 -4.83 -19.92
CA TRP A 9 -21.38 -5.28 -19.28
C TRP A 9 -21.34 -4.78 -17.83
N ASP A 10 -21.33 -5.71 -16.87
CA ASP A 10 -21.09 -5.42 -15.45
C ASP A 10 -19.61 -5.72 -15.09
N PRO A 11 -18.78 -4.69 -14.88
CA PRO A 11 -17.37 -4.87 -14.50
C PRO A 11 -17.20 -5.65 -13.18
N ARG A 12 -18.14 -5.52 -12.23
CA ARG A 12 -18.04 -6.19 -10.93
C ARG A 12 -18.32 -7.68 -11.08
N ALA A 13 -19.36 -8.04 -11.82
CA ALA A 13 -19.64 -9.44 -12.13
C ALA A 13 -18.51 -10.09 -12.92
N ALA A 14 -17.95 -9.37 -13.90
CA ALA A 14 -16.81 -9.83 -14.69
C ALA A 14 -15.56 -10.07 -13.83
N TYR A 15 -15.20 -9.12 -12.96
CA TYR A 15 -14.11 -9.24 -12.00
C TYR A 15 -14.26 -10.49 -11.12
N GLN A 16 -15.46 -10.68 -10.54
CA GLN A 16 -15.75 -11.82 -9.68
C GLN A 16 -15.68 -13.16 -10.42
N SER A 17 -16.13 -13.20 -11.67
CA SER A 17 -16.01 -14.39 -12.53
C SER A 17 -14.55 -14.69 -12.87
N ALA A 18 -13.77 -13.66 -13.22
CA ALA A 18 -12.35 -13.80 -13.52
C ALA A 18 -11.56 -14.34 -12.32
N LEU A 19 -11.82 -13.86 -11.11
CA LEU A 19 -11.13 -14.35 -9.91
C LEU A 19 -11.42 -15.82 -9.60
N LYS A 20 -12.66 -16.28 -9.79
CA LYS A 20 -13.02 -17.70 -9.62
C LYS A 20 -12.25 -18.58 -10.59
N GLY A 21 -12.14 -18.18 -11.85
CA GLY A 21 -11.35 -18.89 -12.84
C GLY A 21 -9.85 -18.86 -12.52
N TRP A 22 -9.35 -17.68 -12.14
CA TRP A 22 -7.92 -17.47 -11.91
C TRP A 22 -7.41 -18.17 -10.65
N LEU A 23 -8.25 -18.38 -9.63
CA LEU A 23 -7.93 -19.11 -8.40
C LEU A 23 -7.27 -20.48 -8.67
N LEU A 24 -7.64 -21.14 -9.78
CA LEU A 24 -7.06 -22.42 -10.19
C LEU A 24 -5.55 -22.35 -10.50
N SER A 25 -5.03 -21.17 -10.84
CA SER A 25 -3.60 -20.93 -11.08
C SER A 25 -2.79 -20.74 -9.79
N TRP A 26 -3.45 -20.51 -8.65
CA TRP A 26 -2.81 -20.19 -7.36
C TRP A 26 -2.57 -21.43 -6.47
N LYS A 27 -2.21 -22.56 -7.08
CA LYS A 27 -1.90 -23.81 -6.38
C LYS A 27 -0.53 -23.72 -5.70
N THR A 28 -0.46 -24.10 -4.43
CA THR A 28 0.78 -24.08 -3.63
C THR A 28 1.33 -25.49 -3.40
N HIS A 29 2.63 -25.60 -3.10
CA HIS A 29 3.24 -26.85 -2.63
C HIS A 29 2.80 -27.24 -1.20
N LYS A 30 2.39 -26.25 -0.40
CA LYS A 30 1.83 -26.45 0.95
C LYS A 30 0.32 -26.73 0.88
N THR A 31 -0.21 -27.43 1.88
CA THR A 31 -1.66 -27.61 2.07
C THR A 31 -2.33 -26.27 2.37
N GLY A 32 -3.60 -26.13 1.99
CA GLY A 32 -4.42 -24.94 2.28
C GLY A 32 -4.53 -23.91 1.16
N GLY A 33 -3.56 -23.86 0.21
CA GLY A 33 -3.65 -22.97 -0.95
C GLY A 33 -3.87 -21.49 -0.62
N ILE A 34 -4.16 -20.71 -1.64
CA ILE A 34 -4.70 -19.36 -1.49
C ILE A 34 -6.21 -19.45 -1.57
N SER A 35 -6.90 -18.82 -0.62
CA SER A 35 -8.35 -18.75 -0.58
C SER A 35 -8.87 -17.65 -1.54
N MET A 36 -10.16 -17.72 -1.89
CA MET A 36 -10.80 -16.67 -2.68
C MET A 36 -10.67 -15.30 -1.99
N HIS A 37 -10.86 -15.24 -0.67
CA HIS A 37 -10.73 -13.99 0.09
C HIS A 37 -9.32 -13.40 -0.02
N GLU A 38 -8.27 -14.22 0.09
CA GLU A 38 -6.88 -13.76 -0.04
C GLU A 38 -6.55 -13.32 -1.48
N LEU A 39 -7.06 -14.03 -2.49
CA LEU A 39 -6.87 -13.64 -3.88
C LEU A 39 -7.57 -12.33 -4.22
N GLU A 40 -8.79 -12.14 -3.73
CA GLU A 40 -9.48 -10.88 -3.90
C GLU A 40 -8.78 -9.75 -3.11
N LEU A 41 -8.19 -10.00 -1.93
CA LEU A 41 -7.41 -9.00 -1.20
C LEU A 41 -6.20 -8.55 -2.01
N PHE A 42 -5.47 -9.52 -2.58
CA PHE A 42 -4.38 -9.26 -3.52
C PHE A 42 -4.86 -8.35 -4.66
N CYS A 43 -5.97 -8.70 -5.31
CA CYS A 43 -6.49 -7.94 -6.44
C CYS A 43 -7.01 -6.55 -6.03
N ASP A 44 -7.57 -6.40 -4.83
CA ASP A 44 -7.99 -5.10 -4.31
C ASP A 44 -6.78 -4.17 -4.08
N CYS A 45 -5.60 -4.72 -3.74
CA CYS A 45 -4.36 -3.95 -3.63
C CYS A 45 -3.76 -3.54 -4.99
N PHE A 46 -4.05 -4.29 -6.06
CA PHE A 46 -3.54 -4.06 -7.41
C PHE A 46 -4.70 -3.88 -8.41
N TYR A 47 -5.70 -3.08 -8.03
CA TYR A 47 -7.00 -3.06 -8.70
C TYR A 47 -7.00 -2.31 -10.04
N LEU A 48 -6.89 -0.98 -10.02
CA LEU A 48 -6.88 -0.13 -11.21
C LEU A 48 -5.85 1.00 -11.08
N PRO A 49 -5.43 1.65 -12.19
CA PRO A 49 -4.40 2.68 -12.14
C PRO A 49 -4.73 3.90 -11.27
N PHE A 50 -6.02 4.24 -11.15
CA PHE A 50 -6.51 5.43 -10.45
C PHE A 50 -7.47 5.08 -9.29
N GLN A 51 -7.66 3.80 -8.99
CA GLN A 51 -8.62 3.34 -8.00
C GLN A 51 -8.12 2.08 -7.29
N SER A 52 -8.19 2.09 -5.97
CA SER A 52 -7.95 0.90 -5.15
C SER A 52 -9.22 0.07 -5.00
N GLY A 53 -9.09 -1.24 -4.79
CA GLY A 53 -10.22 -2.09 -4.45
C GLY A 53 -10.76 -1.76 -3.04
N SER A 54 -12.01 -2.17 -2.75
CA SER A 54 -12.73 -1.74 -1.55
C SER A 54 -12.02 -2.07 -0.24
N ARG A 55 -11.29 -3.19 -0.15
CA ARG A 55 -10.49 -3.51 1.04
C ARG A 55 -9.24 -2.68 1.17
N ALA A 56 -8.56 -2.37 0.06
CA ALA A 56 -7.39 -1.50 0.08
C ALA A 56 -7.80 -0.05 0.45
N GLU A 57 -8.93 0.43 -0.06
CA GLU A 57 -9.55 1.70 0.37
C GLU A 57 -9.85 1.71 1.87
N ALA A 58 -10.53 0.67 2.38
CA ALA A 58 -10.84 0.56 3.80
C ALA A 58 -9.57 0.52 4.67
N PHE A 59 -8.53 -0.20 4.21
CA PHE A 59 -7.23 -0.25 4.88
C PHE A 59 -6.55 1.12 4.95
N LEU A 60 -6.56 1.87 3.85
CA LEU A 60 -6.02 3.23 3.80
C LEU A 60 -6.79 4.15 4.76
N GLY A 61 -8.11 4.05 4.81
CA GLY A 61 -8.95 4.81 5.74
C GLY A 61 -8.62 4.50 7.21
N ASP A 62 -8.50 3.21 7.55
CA ASP A 62 -8.09 2.79 8.89
C ASP A 62 -6.68 3.30 9.22
N LEU A 63 -5.70 3.14 8.33
CA LEU A 63 -4.34 3.63 8.53
C LEU A 63 -4.30 5.15 8.75
N GLN A 64 -5.01 5.93 7.93
CA GLN A 64 -5.07 7.38 8.08
C GLN A 64 -5.68 7.78 9.43
N HIS A 65 -6.72 7.07 9.89
CA HIS A 65 -7.28 7.27 11.21
C HIS A 65 -6.23 7.00 12.30
N LEU A 66 -5.56 5.85 12.26
CA LEU A 66 -4.53 5.46 13.25
C LEU A 66 -3.36 6.43 13.30
N LEU A 67 -2.94 6.97 12.14
CA LEU A 67 -1.88 7.98 12.06
C LEU A 67 -2.27 9.31 12.71
N LYS A 68 -3.54 9.69 12.65
CA LYS A 68 -4.06 10.97 13.16
C LYS A 68 -4.51 10.90 14.62
N THR A 69 -4.88 9.73 15.13
CA THR A 69 -5.40 9.58 16.50
C THR A 69 -4.38 9.02 17.50
N PRO A 70 -4.54 9.31 18.80
CA PRO A 70 -3.77 8.66 19.86
C PRO A 70 -4.02 7.14 19.91
N PRO A 71 -3.04 6.31 20.32
CA PRO A 71 -3.20 4.85 20.39
C PRO A 71 -4.36 4.33 21.25
N GLY A 72 -4.84 5.13 22.20
CA GLY A 72 -6.01 4.79 23.03
C GLY A 72 -7.33 4.76 22.24
N ASP A 73 -7.43 5.52 21.15
CA ASP A 73 -8.68 5.73 20.40
C ASP A 73 -8.79 4.83 19.16
N TRP A 74 -7.79 3.97 18.92
CA TRP A 74 -7.71 3.16 17.71
C TRP A 74 -8.84 2.12 17.57
N GLY A 75 -9.39 1.66 18.70
CA GLY A 75 -10.59 0.83 18.75
C GLY A 75 -10.63 -0.30 17.71
N ALA A 76 -11.69 -0.31 16.89
CA ALA A 76 -11.88 -1.31 15.84
C ALA A 76 -10.96 -1.11 14.63
N ALA A 77 -10.60 0.14 14.29
CA ALA A 77 -9.71 0.43 13.17
C ALA A 77 -8.33 -0.21 13.39
N GLY A 78 -7.80 -0.17 14.62
CA GLY A 78 -6.54 -0.82 14.97
C GLY A 78 -6.57 -2.34 14.78
N ARG A 79 -7.69 -2.98 15.11
CA ARG A 79 -7.86 -4.44 14.91
C ARG A 79 -7.93 -4.80 13.43
N ARG A 80 -8.69 -4.05 12.64
CA ARG A 80 -8.80 -4.27 11.19
C ARG A 80 -7.47 -4.06 10.47
N PHE A 81 -6.74 -3.01 10.83
CA PHE A 81 -5.39 -2.77 10.33
C PHE A 81 -4.45 -3.95 10.61
N GLU A 82 -4.40 -4.43 11.86
CA GLU A 82 -3.55 -5.57 12.22
C GLU A 82 -3.96 -6.86 11.50
N GLN A 83 -5.28 -7.11 11.37
CA GLN A 83 -5.78 -8.27 10.63
C GLN A 83 -5.31 -8.22 9.17
N LEU A 84 -5.48 -7.09 8.49
CA LEU A 84 -5.08 -6.96 7.09
C LEU A 84 -3.57 -7.07 6.91
N CYS A 85 -2.78 -6.52 7.84
CA CYS A 85 -1.33 -6.73 7.85
C CYS A 85 -0.97 -8.22 7.95
N SER A 86 -1.67 -8.97 8.80
CA SER A 86 -1.49 -10.42 8.94
C SER A 86 -1.91 -11.18 7.68
N ASP A 87 -3.02 -10.79 7.07
CA ASP A 87 -3.54 -11.41 5.85
C ASP A 87 -2.59 -11.20 4.66
N LEU A 88 -2.03 -9.99 4.50
CA LEU A 88 -1.04 -9.69 3.47
C LEU A 88 0.28 -10.45 3.67
N ASP A 89 0.75 -10.57 4.91
CA ASP A 89 1.96 -11.34 5.23
C ASP A 89 1.77 -12.83 4.94
N GLY A 90 0.63 -13.39 5.37
CA GLY A 90 0.25 -14.77 5.07
C GLY A 90 0.04 -15.04 3.57
N LEU A 91 -0.57 -14.10 2.85
CA LEU A 91 -0.69 -14.16 1.39
C LEU A 91 0.68 -14.22 0.72
N PHE A 92 1.64 -13.40 1.15
CA PHE A 92 3.00 -13.42 0.61
C PHE A 92 3.69 -14.77 0.84
N ASP A 93 3.58 -15.33 2.05
CA ASP A 93 4.12 -16.66 2.37
C ASP A 93 3.52 -17.78 1.52
N LYS A 94 2.23 -17.69 1.19
CA LYS A 94 1.56 -18.63 0.29
C LYS A 94 1.97 -18.41 -1.16
N MET A 95 2.08 -17.16 -1.60
CA MET A 95 2.49 -16.79 -2.95
C MET A 95 3.90 -17.33 -3.26
N THR A 96 4.85 -17.19 -2.34
CA THR A 96 6.21 -17.73 -2.53
C THR A 96 6.27 -19.25 -2.64
N ALA A 97 5.24 -19.94 -2.15
CA ALA A 97 5.04 -21.39 -2.25
C ALA A 97 4.21 -21.82 -3.48
N LEU A 98 3.93 -20.92 -4.42
CA LEU A 98 3.22 -21.26 -5.67
C LEU A 98 3.98 -22.31 -6.49
N LYS A 99 3.22 -23.28 -7.02
CA LYS A 99 3.69 -24.27 -8.00
C LYS A 99 3.97 -23.63 -9.35
N ASN A 100 3.11 -22.69 -9.76
CA ASN A 100 3.33 -21.90 -10.98
C ASN A 100 4.39 -20.83 -10.70
N ARG A 101 5.63 -21.09 -11.12
CA ARG A 101 6.77 -20.19 -10.88
C ARG A 101 6.71 -18.93 -11.74
N ASP A 102 6.18 -19.02 -12.96
CA ASP A 102 6.03 -17.86 -13.84
C ASP A 102 5.06 -16.84 -13.25
N LEU A 103 3.93 -17.33 -12.71
CA LEU A 103 2.98 -16.49 -11.98
C LEU A 103 3.64 -15.81 -10.77
N LEU A 104 4.41 -16.57 -9.98
CA LEU A 104 5.16 -15.98 -8.86
C LEU A 104 6.11 -14.89 -9.36
N TYR A 105 6.94 -15.16 -10.37
CA TYR A 105 7.95 -14.20 -10.83
C TYR A 105 7.34 -12.95 -11.44
N ALA A 106 6.19 -13.06 -12.10
CA ALA A 106 5.44 -11.91 -12.60
C ALA A 106 4.98 -10.96 -11.48
N LEU A 107 4.61 -11.51 -10.32
CA LEU A 107 3.98 -10.75 -9.22
C LEU A 107 4.94 -10.42 -8.07
N TYR A 108 6.01 -11.19 -7.90
CA TYR A 108 6.85 -11.20 -6.70
C TYR A 108 7.34 -9.81 -6.32
N ARG A 109 7.87 -9.05 -7.31
CA ARG A 109 8.44 -7.73 -7.07
C ARG A 109 7.40 -6.78 -6.48
N HIS A 110 6.22 -6.71 -7.08
CA HIS A 110 5.15 -5.80 -6.68
C HIS A 110 4.59 -6.15 -5.29
N VAL A 111 4.35 -7.44 -5.03
CA VAL A 111 3.83 -7.89 -3.73
C VAL A 111 4.86 -7.70 -2.62
N TRP A 112 6.14 -7.98 -2.90
CA TRP A 112 7.21 -7.75 -1.94
C TRP A 112 7.32 -6.27 -1.56
N GLU A 113 7.23 -5.34 -2.53
CA GLU A 113 7.24 -3.89 -2.24
C GLU A 113 6.10 -3.48 -1.32
N LEU A 114 4.88 -3.88 -1.66
CA LEU A 114 3.71 -3.60 -0.83
C LEU A 114 3.87 -4.16 0.59
N ARG A 115 4.33 -5.41 0.70
CA ARG A 115 4.55 -6.07 1.99
C ARG A 115 5.54 -5.28 2.84
N GLU A 116 6.69 -4.88 2.29
CA GLU A 116 7.70 -4.17 3.08
C GLU A 116 7.20 -2.81 3.60
N GLU A 117 6.41 -2.10 2.80
CA GLU A 117 5.78 -0.84 3.22
C GLU A 117 4.73 -1.04 4.32
N VAL A 118 3.87 -2.05 4.17
CA VAL A 118 2.86 -2.39 5.18
C VAL A 118 3.52 -2.85 6.48
N MET A 119 4.58 -3.66 6.43
CA MET A 119 5.29 -4.14 7.61
C MET A 119 6.05 -3.02 8.34
N LEU A 120 6.61 -2.05 7.61
CA LEU A 120 7.18 -0.85 8.22
C LEU A 120 6.12 -0.06 8.99
N LEU A 121 4.96 0.18 8.37
CA LEU A 121 3.84 0.90 8.99
C LEU A 121 3.31 0.16 10.23
N ARG A 122 3.20 -1.17 10.15
CA ARG A 122 2.80 -2.01 11.29
C ARG A 122 3.74 -1.85 12.47
N LYS A 123 5.06 -1.96 12.25
CA LYS A 123 6.05 -1.77 13.31
C LYS A 123 6.05 -0.35 13.87
N TYR A 124 5.86 0.67 13.02
CA TYR A 124 5.73 2.06 13.45
C TYR A 124 4.54 2.27 14.38
N LEU A 125 3.35 1.76 14.02
CA LEU A 125 2.16 1.86 14.86
C LEU A 125 2.31 1.05 16.16
N SER A 126 2.91 -0.13 16.10
CA SER A 126 3.26 -0.90 17.31
C SER A 126 4.16 -0.09 18.26
N TRP A 127 5.20 0.57 17.73
CA TRP A 127 6.06 1.47 18.49
C TRP A 127 5.30 2.66 19.10
N ARG A 128 4.40 3.30 18.33
CA ARG A 128 3.56 4.41 18.84
C ARG A 128 2.70 3.97 20.02
N LYS A 129 2.13 2.76 19.95
CA LYS A 129 1.33 2.19 21.03
C LYS A 129 2.17 1.90 22.27
N ALA A 130 3.40 1.41 22.10
CA ALA A 130 4.30 1.10 23.20
C ALA A 130 4.93 2.34 23.86
N LYS A 131 5.04 3.46 23.14
CA LYS A 131 5.68 4.70 23.62
C LYS A 131 4.78 5.92 23.41
N PRO A 132 3.63 6.00 24.10
CA PRO A 132 2.77 7.17 24.03
C PRO A 132 3.55 8.42 24.50
N GLY A 133 3.59 9.47 23.68
CA GLY A 133 4.27 10.73 23.98
C GLY A 133 5.77 10.79 23.63
N ALA A 134 6.34 9.74 23.02
CA ALA A 134 7.70 9.82 22.48
C ALA A 134 7.80 10.87 21.37
N ARG A 135 8.96 11.54 21.26
CA ARG A 135 9.28 12.42 20.12
C ARG A 135 9.05 11.64 18.81
N PRO A 136 8.59 12.28 17.72
CA PRO A 136 8.19 11.62 16.47
C PRO A 136 9.39 11.17 15.64
N ARG A 137 10.32 10.43 16.25
CA ARG A 137 11.49 9.86 15.59
C ARG A 137 11.49 8.36 15.81
N TYR A 138 10.99 7.67 14.81
CA TYR A 138 11.02 6.22 14.73
C TYR A 138 12.21 5.77 13.87
N SER A 139 12.86 4.69 14.28
CA SER A 139 13.93 4.03 13.53
C SER A 139 13.88 2.53 13.78
N ASP A 140 14.08 1.74 12.74
CA ASP A 140 14.14 0.27 12.80
C ASP A 140 15.40 -0.21 12.10
N ALA A 141 16.08 -1.19 12.69
CA ALA A 141 17.38 -1.67 12.22
C ALA A 141 17.32 -2.37 10.84
N GLY A 142 16.14 -2.88 10.45
CA GLY A 142 15.88 -3.51 9.16
C GLY A 142 15.62 -2.50 8.03
N TYR A 143 15.18 -1.28 8.35
CA TYR A 143 14.86 -0.24 7.36
C TYR A 143 15.93 0.85 7.32
N ARG A 144 17.12 0.49 6.83
CA ARG A 144 18.27 1.39 6.80
C ARG A 144 18.20 2.41 5.65
N PRO A 145 18.61 3.67 5.89
CA PRO A 145 18.72 4.68 4.84
C PRO A 145 19.61 4.21 3.69
N GLY A 146 19.19 4.47 2.46
CA GLY A 146 19.95 4.11 1.25
C GLY A 146 19.75 2.66 0.78
N ILE A 147 19.26 1.77 1.64
CA ILE A 147 18.80 0.42 1.26
C ILE A 147 17.29 0.43 1.06
N PHE A 148 16.55 0.82 2.10
CA PHE A 148 15.10 0.99 2.01
C PHE A 148 14.75 2.37 1.47
N ARG A 149 13.84 2.45 0.51
CA ARG A 149 13.51 3.68 -0.26
C ARG A 149 14.79 4.38 -0.78
N GLY A 150 15.74 3.58 -1.25
CA GLY A 150 17.07 4.01 -1.70
C GLY A 150 17.25 4.02 -3.22
N GLY A 151 18.50 4.19 -3.66
CA GLY A 151 18.86 4.21 -5.07
C GLY A 151 18.59 5.55 -5.79
N LEU A 152 19.01 5.63 -7.05
CA LEU A 152 18.94 6.86 -7.85
C LEU A 152 17.50 7.33 -8.08
N ALA A 153 16.57 6.42 -8.39
CA ALA A 153 15.17 6.76 -8.62
C ALA A 153 14.54 7.45 -7.40
N ALA A 154 14.72 6.89 -6.19
CA ALA A 154 14.22 7.49 -4.96
C ALA A 154 14.94 8.81 -4.61
N GLN A 155 16.20 9.00 -5.03
CA GLN A 155 16.89 10.28 -4.91
C GLN A 155 16.27 11.34 -5.84
N LEU A 156 16.05 11.00 -7.11
CA LEU A 156 15.42 11.89 -8.09
C LEU A 156 13.99 12.28 -7.68
N GLN A 157 13.18 11.31 -7.22
CA GLN A 157 11.82 11.55 -6.72
C GLN A 157 11.79 12.51 -5.53
N ARG A 158 12.79 12.45 -4.63
CA ARG A 158 12.89 13.38 -3.49
C ARG A 158 13.32 14.78 -3.88
N LEU A 159 14.04 14.94 -5.00
CA LEU A 159 14.41 16.26 -5.52
C LEU A 159 13.21 16.99 -6.15
N LEU A 160 12.27 16.25 -6.72
CA LEU A 160 11.09 16.81 -7.38
C LEU A 160 9.82 16.00 -7.05
N PRO A 161 9.27 16.15 -5.83
CA PRO A 161 8.03 15.50 -5.45
C PRO A 161 6.82 16.07 -6.20
N MET A 162 5.80 15.23 -6.37
CA MET A 162 4.47 15.58 -6.89
C MET A 162 3.47 15.61 -5.73
N ASP A 163 2.59 16.61 -5.69
CA ASP A 163 1.49 16.68 -4.72
C ASP A 163 0.24 15.89 -5.18
N GLU A 164 -0.82 15.90 -4.38
CA GLU A 164 -2.06 15.18 -4.65
C GLU A 164 -2.80 15.73 -5.89
N GLU A 165 -2.56 16.99 -6.26
CA GLU A 165 -3.10 17.61 -7.48
C GLU A 165 -2.25 17.34 -8.73
N GLY A 166 -1.16 16.57 -8.61
CA GLY A 166 -0.28 16.24 -9.73
C GLY A 166 0.75 17.33 -10.07
N CYS A 167 0.94 18.32 -9.19
CA CYS A 167 1.90 19.41 -9.40
C CYS A 167 3.28 19.08 -8.81
N PHE A 168 4.34 19.27 -9.61
CA PHE A 168 5.72 19.06 -9.19
C PHE A 168 6.31 20.31 -8.53
N ARG A 169 6.92 20.15 -7.35
CA ARG A 169 7.47 21.29 -6.59
C ARG A 169 8.87 20.99 -6.06
N HIS A 170 9.83 21.86 -6.36
CA HIS A 170 11.14 21.79 -5.72
C HIS A 170 11.02 22.29 -4.26
N PRO A 171 11.46 21.51 -3.24
CA PRO A 171 11.27 21.85 -1.84
C PRO A 171 11.82 23.22 -1.40
N SER A 172 12.86 23.73 -2.06
CA SER A 172 13.42 25.06 -1.74
C SER A 172 12.70 26.23 -2.42
N LEU A 173 11.94 25.99 -3.51
CA LEU A 173 11.24 27.06 -4.24
C LEU A 173 9.87 27.38 -3.64
N SER A 174 9.29 26.47 -2.85
CA SER A 174 8.00 26.69 -2.17
C SER A 174 8.09 27.66 -0.97
N VAL A 175 9.27 27.84 -0.38
CA VAL A 175 9.50 28.73 0.78
C VAL A 175 9.58 30.22 0.39
N ALA A 176 9.77 30.53 -0.89
CA ALA A 176 10.00 31.89 -1.36
C ALA A 176 8.76 32.82 -1.36
N LYS A 177 7.55 32.31 -1.06
CA LYS A 177 6.32 33.13 -1.07
C LYS A 177 5.93 33.82 0.25
N ASN A 178 6.70 33.70 1.34
CA ASN A 178 6.36 34.32 2.64
C ASN A 178 7.34 35.38 3.17
N LYS A 179 8.21 35.95 2.32
CA LYS A 179 9.11 37.06 2.70
C LYS A 179 9.10 38.20 1.67
N SER A 180 7.93 38.76 1.37
CA SER A 180 7.83 40.09 0.75
C SER A 180 6.54 40.79 1.18
N ASN A 181 6.50 41.27 2.42
CA ASN A 181 5.77 42.48 2.78
C ASN A 181 6.26 42.97 4.15
N GLY A 182 7.44 43.58 4.12
CA GLY A 182 7.98 44.37 5.21
C GLY A 182 8.41 45.71 4.63
N SER A 183 7.55 46.70 4.81
CA SER A 183 7.76 48.10 4.46
C SER A 183 9.15 48.60 4.86
N ARG A 184 9.76 49.44 4.03
CA ARG A 184 10.79 50.38 4.47
C ARG A 184 10.36 51.79 4.07
N PRO A 185 10.27 52.74 5.02
CA PRO A 185 10.13 54.15 4.71
C PRO A 185 11.51 54.75 4.42
N LEU A 186 11.56 55.64 3.43
CA LEU A 186 12.38 56.85 3.42
C LEU A 186 11.55 57.94 2.74
#